data_AF-A0A3B0U4L2-F1
#
_entry.id   AF-A0A3B0U4L2-F1
#
_cell.length_a   1.000
_cell.length_b   1.000
_cell.length_c   1.000
_cell.angle_alpha   90.00
_cell.angle_beta   90.00
_cell.angle_gamma   90.00
#
_symmetry.space_group_name_H-M   'P 1'
#
loop_
_entity.id
_entity.type
_entity.pdbx_description
1 polymer ?
#
loop_
_entity_poly.entity_id
_entity_poly.type
_entity_poly.pdbx_seq_one_letter_code
_entity_poly.pdbx_strand_id
1 'polypeptide(L)'
;MNNIFKPKFFSLLRLGINKKTIINDILAGIVVGIVALPLAIAFAVASGVSPERGLITAVIAGFIISFLGGSRVQIGGPTGAFIIIVYGIVEQY
;
A
#
# COMPACT_ATOMS: atom_id res chain seq x y z
N MET A 1 15.68 -24.82 10.80
CA MET A 1 14.56 -24.28 9.99
C MET A 1 14.88 -22.82 9.72
N ASN A 2 15.27 -22.48 8.49
CA ASN A 2 15.69 -21.12 8.13
C ASN A 2 14.51 -20.16 8.28
N ASN A 3 14.75 -18.97 8.85
CA ASN A 3 13.73 -17.93 9.06
C ASN A 3 13.18 -17.44 7.71
N ILE A 4 12.11 -18.07 7.21
CA ILE A 4 11.57 -17.94 5.85
C ILE A 4 10.94 -16.56 5.57
N PHE A 5 10.59 -15.78 6.58
CA PHE A 5 10.08 -14.42 6.38
C PHE A 5 10.48 -13.50 7.53
N LYS A 6 11.19 -12.40 7.21
CA LYS A 6 11.49 -11.31 8.14
C LYS A 6 11.01 -10.02 7.50
N PRO A 7 10.00 -9.33 8.05
CA PRO A 7 9.55 -8.07 7.50
C PRO A 7 10.71 -7.08 7.37
N LYS A 8 10.78 -6.40 6.24
CA LYS A 8 11.92 -5.54 5.91
C LYS A 8 12.03 -4.41 6.91
N PHE A 9 10.90 -3.90 7.41
CA PHE A 9 10.82 -2.92 8.47
C PHE A 9 11.70 -3.29 9.68
N PHE A 10 11.50 -4.47 10.28
CA PHE A 10 12.31 -4.91 11.42
C PHE A 10 13.78 -5.15 11.06
N SER A 11 14.06 -5.59 9.83
CA SER A 11 15.44 -5.75 9.38
C SER A 11 16.18 -4.41 9.28
N LEU A 12 15.50 -3.35 8.81
CA LEU A 12 16.07 -2.01 8.68
C LEU A 12 16.26 -1.35 10.05
N LEU A 13 15.32 -1.56 10.98
CA LEU A 13 15.49 -1.12 12.36
C LEU A 13 16.73 -1.74 13.03
N ARG A 14 17.00 -3.03 12.77
CA ARG A 14 18.19 -3.72 13.30
C ARG A 14 19.50 -3.29 12.64
N LEU A 15 19.47 -2.97 11.35
CA LEU A 15 20.66 -2.54 10.59
C LEU A 15 21.04 -1.08 10.86
N GLY A 16 20.14 -0.30 11.46
CA GLY A 16 20.29 1.13 11.67
C GLY A 16 19.87 1.94 10.45
N ILE A 17 19.11 3.01 10.69
CA ILE A 17 18.59 3.89 9.64
C ILE A 17 19.29 5.25 9.75
N ASN A 18 19.88 5.72 8.65
CA ASN A 18 20.53 7.02 8.59
C ASN A 18 19.49 8.16 8.51
N LYS A 19 19.75 9.30 9.14
CA LYS A 19 18.93 10.53 9.07
C LYS A 19 18.62 10.94 7.62
N LYS A 20 19.60 10.85 6.71
CA LYS A 20 19.40 11.15 5.28
C LYS A 20 18.36 10.23 4.65
N THR A 21 18.39 8.95 5.04
CA THR A 21 17.44 7.94 4.56
C THR A 21 16.03 8.23 5.04
N ILE A 22 15.86 8.61 6.32
CA ILE A 22 14.55 8.96 6.87
C ILE A 22 13.94 10.14 6.11
N ILE A 23 14.73 11.20 5.86
CA ILE A 23 14.25 12.38 5.12
C ILE A 23 13.81 11.98 3.70
N ASN A 24 14.63 11.18 3.00
CA ASN A 24 14.29 10.71 1.66
C ASN A 24 13.03 9.83 1.65
N ASP A 25 12.88 8.92 2.62
CA ASP A 25 11.73 8.02 2.71
C ASP A 25 10.44 8.81 3.04
N ILE A 26 10.51 9.86 3.87
CA ILE A 26 9.38 10.76 4.13
C ILE A 26 8.96 11.52 2.87
N LEU A 27 9.92 12.13 2.16
CA LEU A 27 9.62 12.87 0.92
C LEU A 27 9.04 11.95 -0.15
N ALA A 28 9.60 10.74 -0.31
CA ALA A 28 9.07 9.74 -1.21
C ALA A 28 7.64 9.32 -0.81
N GLY A 29 7.37 9.11 0.48
CA GLY A 29 6.04 8.78 0.98
C GLY A 29 5.00 9.85 0.69
N ILE A 30 5.36 11.14 0.82
CA ILE A 30 4.48 12.26 0.48
C ILE A 30 4.16 12.26 -1.02
N VAL A 31 5.17 12.19 -1.88
CA VAL A 31 4.99 12.19 -3.35
C VAL A 31 4.14 11.00 -3.80
N VAL A 32 4.47 9.80 -3.31
CA VAL A 32 3.71 8.58 -3.59
C VAL A 32 2.27 8.70 -3.08
N GLY A 33 2.06 9.24 -1.88
CA GLY A 33 0.74 9.44 -1.31
C GLY A 33 -0.14 10.35 -2.17
N ILE A 34 0.41 11.47 -2.65
CA ILE A 34 -0.29 12.40 -3.55
C ILE A 34 -0.73 11.69 -4.84
N VAL A 35 0.12 10.84 -5.42
CA VAL A 35 -0.21 10.06 -6.63
C VAL A 35 -1.20 8.94 -6.32
N ALA A 36 -1.14 8.34 -5.14
CA ALA A 36 -1.99 7.22 -4.74
C ALA A 36 -3.44 7.63 -4.46
N LEU A 37 -3.67 8.85 -3.96
CA LEU A 37 -5.02 9.36 -3.65
C LEU A 37 -5.99 9.30 -4.87
N PRO A 38 -5.69 9.93 -6.02
CA PRO A 38 -6.59 9.86 -7.18
C PRO A 38 -6.71 8.44 -7.73
N LEU A 39 -5.63 7.64 -7.67
CA LEU A 39 -5.64 6.26 -8.13
C LEU A 39 -6.59 5.38 -7.31
N ALA A 40 -6.57 5.52 -5.98
CA ALA A 40 -7.44 4.78 -5.07
C ALA A 40 -8.92 5.12 -5.28
N ILE A 41 -9.24 6.39 -5.49
CA ILE A 41 -10.60 6.85 -5.83
C ILE A 41 -11.04 6.26 -7.16
N ALA A 42 -10.20 6.37 -8.20
CA ALA A 42 -10.51 5.83 -9.53
C ALA A 42 -10.77 4.32 -9.50
N PHE A 43 -9.93 3.56 -8.78
CA PHE A 43 -10.09 2.12 -8.65
C PHE A 43 -11.34 1.72 -7.88
N ALA A 44 -11.72 2.45 -6.83
CA ALA A 44 -12.96 2.20 -6.11
C ALA A 44 -14.20 2.41 -7.00
N VAL A 45 -14.28 3.55 -7.68
CA VAL A 45 -15.39 3.86 -8.58
C VAL A 45 -15.47 2.85 -9.72
N ALA A 46 -14.33 2.50 -10.32
CA ALA A 46 -14.28 1.48 -11.37
C ALA A 46 -14.69 0.08 -10.87
N SER A 47 -14.53 -0.20 -9.57
CA SER A 47 -14.95 -1.45 -8.94
C SER A 47 -16.41 -1.44 -8.47
N GLY A 48 -17.19 -0.39 -8.79
CA GLY A 48 -18.60 -0.28 -8.42
C GLY A 48 -18.84 0.10 -6.95
N VAL A 49 -17.82 0.60 -6.24
CA VAL A 49 -17.94 0.99 -4.83
C VAL A 49 -17.69 2.48 -4.61
N SER A 50 -18.08 2.99 -3.44
CA SER A 50 -17.92 4.41 -3.11
C SER A 50 -16.44 4.81 -2.99
N PRO A 51 -16.06 6.06 -3.36
CA PRO A 51 -14.67 6.52 -3.32
C PRO A 51 -13.99 6.38 -1.96
N GLU A 52 -14.75 6.54 -0.87
CA GLU A 52 -14.25 6.45 0.50
C GLU A 52 -13.69 5.05 0.78
N ARG A 53 -14.29 3.99 0.21
CA ARG A 53 -13.79 2.62 0.36
C ARG A 53 -12.41 2.44 -0.27
N GLY A 54 -12.15 3.09 -1.41
CA GLY A 54 -10.83 3.09 -2.05
C GLY A 54 -9.77 3.74 -1.18
N LEU A 55 -10.07 4.91 -0.64
CA LEU A 55 -9.18 5.65 0.26
C LEU A 55 -8.87 4.87 1.54
N ILE A 56 -9.90 4.35 2.21
CA ILE A 56 -9.74 3.52 3.41
C ILE A 56 -8.85 2.31 3.11
N THR A 57 -9.11 1.62 1.99
CA THR A 57 -8.30 0.47 1.57
C THR A 57 -6.85 0.87 1.33
N ALA A 58 -6.60 1.99 0.67
CA ALA A 58 -5.24 2.47 0.39
C ALA A 58 -4.46 2.76 1.70
N VAL A 59 -5.09 3.41 2.68
CA VAL A 59 -4.43 3.71 3.97
C VAL A 59 -4.16 2.43 4.76
N ILE A 60 -5.18 1.58 4.95
CA ILE A 60 -5.06 0.37 5.77
C ILE A 60 -4.08 -0.62 5.13
N ALA A 61 -4.25 -0.92 3.84
CA ALA A 61 -3.37 -1.86 3.15
C ALA A 61 -1.94 -1.30 3.03
N GLY A 62 -1.78 0.00 2.76
CA GLY A 62 -0.48 0.65 2.71
C GLY A 62 0.28 0.53 4.03
N PHE A 63 -0.38 0.77 5.16
CA PHE A 63 0.21 0.60 6.49
C PHE A 63 0.60 -0.85 6.77
N ILE A 64 -0.33 -1.80 6.58
CA ILE A 64 -0.10 -3.22 6.86
C ILE A 64 1.03 -3.77 5.99
N ILE A 65 1.04 -3.47 4.69
CA ILE A 65 2.06 -3.93 3.75
C ILE A 65 3.41 -3.27 4.03
N SER A 66 3.46 -1.99 4.38
CA SER A 66 4.71 -1.32 4.78
C SER A 66 5.31 -1.94 6.04
N PHE A 67 4.48 -2.30 7.02
CA PHE A 67 4.92 -2.85 8.30
C PHE A 67 5.35 -4.33 8.21
N LEU A 68 4.57 -5.15 7.49
CA LEU A 68 4.76 -6.60 7.40
C LEU A 68 5.48 -7.05 6.11
N GLY A 69 5.66 -6.18 5.12
CA GLY A 69 6.20 -6.52 3.81
C GLY A 69 7.68 -6.90 3.79
N GLY A 70 8.09 -7.57 2.70
CA GLY A 70 9.47 -8.04 2.50
C GLY A 70 10.39 -7.07 1.75
N SER A 71 9.84 -6.01 1.16
CA SER A 71 10.58 -5.02 0.36
C SER A 71 10.59 -3.64 1.02
N ARG A 72 11.67 -2.88 0.79
CA ARG A 72 11.85 -1.52 1.35
C ARG A 72 11.01 -0.47 0.61
N VAL A 73 10.69 -0.71 -0.65
CA VAL A 73 10.05 0.27 -1.55
C VAL A 73 8.69 -0.20 -2.06
N GLN A 74 8.14 -1.24 -1.44
CA GLN A 74 6.83 -1.76 -1.80
C GLN A 74 5.72 -0.87 -1.23
N ILE A 75 4.74 -0.59 -2.07
CA ILE A 75 3.53 0.18 -1.73
C ILE A 75 2.34 -0.78 -1.84
N GLY A 76 1.44 -0.72 -0.86
CA GLY A 76 0.24 -1.53 -0.80
C GLY A 76 -1.02 -0.67 -0.94
N GLY A 77 -2.09 -1.23 -1.52
CA GLY A 77 -3.33 -0.50 -1.75
C GLY A 77 -4.30 -1.21 -2.71
N PRO A 78 -5.43 -0.56 -3.05
CA PRO A 78 -6.30 -1.04 -4.13
C PRO A 78 -5.50 -1.13 -5.43
N THR A 79 -5.71 -2.21 -6.18
CA THR A 79 -4.89 -2.54 -7.36
C THR A 79 -5.77 -2.73 -8.59
N GLY A 80 -5.38 -2.11 -9.70
CA GLY A 80 -6.14 -2.15 -10.96
C GLY A 80 -6.49 -3.55 -11.46
N ALA A 81 -5.57 -4.51 -11.27
CA ALA A 81 -5.77 -5.91 -11.66
C ALA A 81 -6.99 -6.59 -10.98
N PHE A 82 -7.44 -6.07 -9.83
CA PHE A 82 -8.57 -6.62 -9.09
C PHE A 82 -9.90 -5.92 -9.39
N ILE A 83 -9.90 -4.83 -10.16
CA ILE A 83 -11.11 -4.01 -10.38
C ILE A 83 -12.26 -4.85 -10.94
N ILE A 84 -12.03 -5.59 -12.03
CA ILE A 84 -13.06 -6.40 -12.69
C ILE A 84 -13.56 -7.52 -11.78
N ILE A 85 -12.66 -8.11 -10.98
CA ILE A 85 -13.02 -9.18 -10.03
C ILE A 85 -13.93 -8.61 -8.94
N VAL A 86 -13.55 -7.47 -8.34
CA VAL A 86 -14.34 -6.81 -7.29
C VAL A 86 -15.66 -6.32 -7.85
N TYR A 87 -15.67 -5.71 -9.04
CA TYR A 87 -16.89 -5.28 -9.71
C TYR A 87 -17.87 -6.44 -9.92
N GLY A 88 -17.41 -7.56 -10.46
CA GLY A 88 -18.27 -8.73 -10.66
C GLY A 88 -18.84 -9.30 -9.35
N ILE A 89 -18.07 -9.25 -8.26
CA ILE A 89 -18.56 -9.66 -6.93
C ILE A 89 -19.61 -8.67 -6.40
N VAL A 90 -19.38 -7.37 -6.52
CA VAL A 90 -20.31 -6.31 -6.06
C VAL A 90 -21.58 -6.26 -6.90
N GLU A 91 -21.51 -6.60 -8.19
CA GLU A 91 -22.70 -6.69 -9.02
C GLU A 91 -23.59 -7.88 -8.60
N GLN A 92 -22.97 -8.97 -8.15
CA GLN A 92 -23.68 -10.18 -7.74
C GLN A 92 -24.32 -10.07 -6.34
N TYR A 93 -23.80 -9.23 -5.44
CA TYR A 93 -24.20 -9.13 -4.03
C TYR A 93 -24.34 -7.69 -3.54
#